data_AF-A0A1X0F184-F1
#
_entry.id   AF-A0A1X0F184-F1
#
_cell.length_a   1.000
_cell.length_b   1.000
_cell.length_c   1.000
_cell.angle_alpha   90.00
_cell.angle_beta   90.00
_cell.angle_gamma   90.00
#
_symmetry.space_group_name_H-M   'P 1'
#
loop_
_entity.id
_entity.type
_entity.pdbx_description
1 polymer ?
#
loop_
_entity_poly.entity_id
_entity_poly.type
_entity_poly.pdbx_seq_one_letter_code
_entity_poly.pdbx_strand_id
1 'polypeptide(L)'
;MDSGVTLADNGTLNINSGTGVAGTIDVGSTGVVNVDSGGTLSVGTTGTLSDGGVVSVNSGGVLTDSGTVTVNGGSVLVPAGSLVDDG
;
A
#
# COMPACT_ATOMS: atom_id res chain seq x y z
N MET A 1 4.27 4.10 -15.54
CA MET A 1 3.52 3.14 -16.39
C MET A 1 2.11 3.14 -15.84
N ASP A 2 1.17 3.59 -16.67
CA ASP A 2 -0.29 3.54 -16.53
C ASP A 2 -0.92 4.04 -15.22
N SER A 3 -1.07 5.37 -15.10
CA SER A 3 -1.94 5.98 -14.08
C SER A 3 -3.44 5.70 -14.32
N GLY A 4 -3.79 4.95 -15.36
CA GLY A 4 -5.16 4.54 -15.68
C GLY A 4 -5.50 3.09 -15.31
N VAL A 5 -4.53 2.28 -14.88
CA VAL A 5 -4.79 0.89 -14.49
C VAL A 5 -5.20 0.82 -13.02
N THR A 6 -6.26 0.05 -12.76
CA THR A 6 -6.66 -0.36 -11.41
C THR A 6 -6.34 -1.84 -11.22
N LEU A 7 -5.55 -2.15 -10.19
CA LEU A 7 -5.43 -3.49 -9.63
C LEU A 7 -6.42 -3.61 -8.47
N ALA A 8 -7.43 -4.46 -8.62
CA ALA A 8 -8.32 -4.82 -7.52
C ALA A 8 -7.85 -6.13 -6.89
N ASP A 9 -7.63 -6.14 -5.58
CA ASP A 9 -7.26 -7.33 -4.83
C ASP A 9 -8.14 -7.51 -3.58
N ASN A 10 -8.66 -8.72 -3.38
CA ASN A 10 -9.40 -9.09 -2.18
C ASN A 10 -8.65 -10.13 -1.34
N GLY A 11 -7.47 -10.54 -1.82
CA GLY A 11 -6.58 -11.53 -1.22
C GLY A 11 -5.45 -10.88 -0.43
N THR A 12 -4.22 -11.32 -0.68
CA THR A 12 -3.04 -10.78 0.00
C THR A 12 -2.04 -10.25 -1.01
N LEU A 13 -1.73 -8.96 -0.89
CA LEU A 13 -0.67 -8.29 -1.60
C LEU A 13 0.58 -8.22 -0.72
N ASN A 14 1.56 -9.09 -1.00
CA ASN A 14 2.84 -9.07 -0.30
C ASN A 14 3.88 -8.26 -1.08
N ILE A 15 4.52 -7.31 -0.41
CA ILE A 15 5.60 -6.49 -0.91
C ILE A 15 6.90 -6.90 -0.20
N ASN A 16 7.71 -7.69 -0.90
CA ASN A 16 8.97 -8.25 -0.38
C ASN A 16 10.23 -7.58 -0.95
N SER A 17 10.03 -6.59 -1.82
CA SER A 17 11.07 -5.80 -2.49
C SER A 17 10.48 -4.44 -2.88
N GLY A 18 11.27 -3.58 -3.53
CA GLY A 18 10.81 -2.26 -3.97
C GLY A 18 9.74 -2.34 -5.07
N THR A 19 8.53 -1.86 -4.78
CA THR A 19 7.43 -1.73 -5.73
C THR A 19 6.90 -0.29 -5.73
N GLY A 20 6.62 0.23 -6.93
CA GLY A 20 6.08 1.58 -7.12
C GLY A 20 4.67 1.53 -7.68
N VAL A 21 3.76 2.33 -7.12
CA VAL A 21 2.38 2.49 -7.57
C VAL A 21 2.27 3.76 -8.38
N ALA A 22 1.93 3.63 -9.66
CA ALA A 22 1.69 4.76 -10.56
C ALA A 22 0.22 4.92 -10.98
N GLY A 23 -0.61 3.88 -10.77
CA GLY A 23 -2.06 3.85 -10.98
C GLY A 23 -2.81 3.57 -9.67
N THR A 24 -3.94 2.86 -9.70
CA THR A 24 -4.72 2.55 -8.50
C THR A 24 -4.50 1.10 -8.05
N ILE A 25 -4.24 0.90 -6.76
CA ILE A 25 -4.44 -0.38 -6.08
C ILE A 25 -5.66 -0.21 -5.18
N ASP A 26 -6.69 -1.03 -5.40
CA ASP A 26 -7.89 -1.09 -4.58
C ASP A 26 -7.94 -2.44 -3.87
N VAL A 27 -7.70 -2.43 -2.56
CA VAL A 27 -7.72 -3.62 -1.72
C VAL A 27 -9.05 -3.70 -1.00
N GLY A 28 -9.81 -4.76 -1.25
CA GLY A 28 -11.15 -4.93 -0.68
C GLY A 28 -11.12 -5.19 0.83
N SER A 29 -12.30 -5.23 1.45
CA SER A 29 -12.44 -5.30 2.93
C SER A 29 -11.93 -6.58 3.60
N THR A 30 -11.70 -7.63 2.82
CA THR A 30 -11.07 -8.87 3.28
C THR A 30 -9.60 -8.96 2.91
N GLY A 31 -9.11 -7.98 2.15
CA GLY A 31 -7.76 -7.98 1.60
C GLY A 31 -6.71 -7.57 2.63
N VAL A 32 -5.46 -7.89 2.32
CA VAL A 32 -4.31 -7.57 3.18
C VAL A 32 -3.17 -7.06 2.33
N VAL A 33 -2.62 -5.90 2.68
CA VAL A 33 -1.31 -5.43 2.19
C VAL A 33 -0.26 -5.70 3.26
N ASN A 34 0.75 -6.51 2.93
CA ASN A 34 1.90 -6.74 3.79
C ASN A 34 3.14 -6.12 3.14
N VAL A 35 3.78 -5.18 3.83
CA VAL A 35 5.11 -4.68 3.46
C VAL A 35 6.12 -5.38 4.35
N ASP A 36 6.78 -6.39 3.82
CA ASP A 36 7.71 -7.25 4.54
C ASP A 36 9.06 -6.56 4.75
N SER A 37 9.91 -7.17 5.58
CA SER A 37 11.29 -6.72 5.78
C SER A 37 12.04 -6.66 4.44
N GLY A 38 12.60 -5.50 4.11
CA GLY A 38 13.25 -5.25 2.81
C GLY A 38 12.29 -4.91 1.67
N GLY A 39 10.98 -4.96 1.92
CA GLY A 39 9.94 -4.43 1.05
C GLY A 39 9.84 -2.92 1.14
N THR A 40 9.58 -2.29 0.00
CA THR A 40 9.24 -0.86 -0.04
C THR A 40 8.06 -0.68 -0.97
N LEU A 41 6.93 -0.22 -0.44
CA LEU A 41 5.79 0.20 -1.24
C LEU A 41 5.85 1.72 -1.38
N SER A 42 6.03 2.22 -2.60
CA SER A 42 6.03 3.65 -2.89
C SER A 42 4.79 4.04 -3.68
N VAL A 43 3.90 4.81 -3.08
CA VAL A 43 2.74 5.41 -3.77
C VAL A 43 3.19 6.73 -4.35
N GLY A 44 3.43 6.78 -5.65
CA GLY A 44 3.89 7.99 -6.32
C GLY A 44 2.80 9.04 -6.43
N THR A 45 3.14 10.25 -6.86
CA THR A 45 2.22 11.40 -6.98
C THR A 45 0.97 11.17 -7.84
N THR A 46 1.02 10.24 -8.78
CA THR A 46 -0.14 9.83 -9.61
C THR A 46 -0.74 8.51 -9.17
N GLY A 47 -0.17 7.87 -8.16
CA GLY A 47 -0.59 6.59 -7.62
C GLY A 47 -1.62 6.75 -6.52
N THR A 48 -2.44 5.72 -6.35
CA THR A 48 -3.42 5.64 -5.26
C THR A 48 -3.40 4.24 -4.67
N LEU A 49 -3.35 4.15 -3.35
CA LEU A 49 -3.65 2.94 -2.59
C LEU A 49 -4.93 3.18 -1.79
N SER A 50 -6.02 2.53 -2.19
CA SER A 50 -7.26 2.45 -1.41
C SER A 50 -7.29 1.09 -0.73
N ASP A 51 -7.26 1.05 0.60
CA ASP A 51 -7.34 -0.19 1.36
C ASP A 51 -8.59 -0.23 2.22
N GLY A 52 -9.43 -1.24 2.00
CA GLY A 52 -10.60 -1.59 2.79
C GLY A 52 -10.32 -2.61 3.90
N GLY A 53 -9.15 -3.25 3.89
CA GLY A 53 -8.80 -4.39 4.73
C GLY A 53 -7.72 -4.07 5.75
N VAL A 54 -6.59 -4.79 5.68
CA VAL A 54 -5.48 -4.59 6.64
C VAL A 54 -4.21 -4.20 5.90
N VAL A 55 -3.59 -3.09 6.31
CA VAL A 55 -2.22 -2.75 5.92
C VAL A 55 -1.27 -3.06 7.08
N SER A 56 -0.37 -4.00 6.89
CA SER A 56 0.70 -4.32 7.84
C SER A 56 2.05 -3.90 7.26
N VAL A 57 2.72 -2.95 7.91
CA VAL A 57 4.10 -2.59 7.57
C VAL A 57 5.02 -3.22 8.61
N ASN A 58 5.64 -4.33 8.23
CA ASN A 58 6.48 -5.13 9.12
C ASN A 58 7.79 -4.42 9.43
N SER A 59 8.46 -4.84 10.51
CA SER A 59 9.79 -4.33 10.85
C SER A 59 10.76 -4.47 9.67
N GLY A 60 11.41 -3.37 9.29
CA GLY A 60 12.30 -3.30 8.12
C GLY A 60 11.58 -3.12 6.77
N GLY A 61 10.25 -3.11 6.76
CA GLY A 61 9.43 -2.68 5.64
C GLY A 61 9.20 -1.17 5.64
N VAL A 62 8.95 -0.60 4.47
CA VAL A 62 8.74 0.84 4.28
C VAL A 62 7.53 1.10 3.39
N LEU A 63 6.59 1.91 3.87
CA LEU A 63 5.56 2.53 3.04
C LEU A 63 5.91 4.01 2.87
N THR A 64 6.10 4.44 1.63
CA THR A 64 6.31 5.84 1.26
C THR A 64 5.12 6.32 0.45
N ASP A 65 4.46 7.38 0.91
CA ASP A 65 3.37 8.04 0.21
C ASP A 65 3.85 9.40 -0.29
N SER A 66 3.67 9.67 -1.58
CA SER A 66 3.74 11.02 -2.17
C SER A 66 2.50 11.30 -3.02
N GLY A 67 1.47 10.45 -2.91
CA GLY A 67 0.29 10.43 -3.76
C GLY A 67 -0.98 10.38 -2.92
N THR A 68 -1.65 9.25 -2.88
CA THR A 68 -2.85 9.09 -2.05
C THR A 68 -2.91 7.70 -1.45
N VAL A 69 -2.75 7.59 -0.13
CA VAL A 69 -3.10 6.41 0.64
C VAL A 69 -4.40 6.66 1.42
N THR A 70 -5.45 5.89 1.10
CA THR A 70 -6.74 5.91 1.80
C THR A 70 -6.97 4.59 2.52
N VAL A 71 -7.12 4.65 3.85
CA VAL A 71 -7.51 3.52 4.69
C VAL A 71 -8.99 3.69 5.02
N ASN A 72 -9.85 2.90 4.37
CA ASN A 72 -11.30 3.04 4.40
C ASN A 72 -11.91 2.63 5.76
N GLY A 73 -13.18 2.98 5.98
CA GLY A 73 -13.88 2.65 7.22
C GLY A 73 -13.98 1.14 7.46
N GLY A 74 -13.38 0.66 8.54
CA GLY A 74 -13.27 -0.76 8.88
C GLY A 74 -11.87 -1.36 8.66
N SER A 75 -11.01 -0.64 7.94
CA SER A 75 -9.64 -1.05 7.70
C SER A 75 -8.75 -0.83 8.93
N VAL A 76 -7.63 -1.57 8.99
CA VAL A 76 -6.64 -1.47 10.07
C VAL A 76 -5.24 -1.23 9.49
N LEU A 77 -4.57 -0.17 9.95
CA LEU A 77 -3.16 0.06 9.68
C LEU A 77 -2.31 -0.35 10.90
N VAL A 78 -1.39 -1.30 10.71
CA VAL A 78 -0.50 -1.85 11.74
C VAL A 78 0.96 -1.56 11.38
N PRO A 79 1.55 -0.46 11.87
CA PRO A 79 2.94 -0.14 11.62
C PRO A 79 3.87 -0.74 12.69
N ALA A 80 4.82 -1.56 12.24
CA ALA A 80 6.04 -1.91 12.97
C ALA A 80 7.31 -1.46 12.21
N GLY A 81 7.18 -1.12 10.92
CA GLY A 81 8.21 -0.52 10.07
C GLY A 81 8.05 0.99 9.89
N SER A 82 8.60 1.52 8.80
CA SER A 82 8.61 2.97 8.52
C SER A 82 7.40 3.37 7.68
N LEU A 83 6.72 4.42 8.12
CA LEU A 83 5.74 5.16 7.31
C LEU A 83 6.34 6.52 6.99
N VAL A 84 6.46 6.83 5.71
CA VAL A 84 6.95 8.13 5.23
C VAL A 84 5.85 8.76 4.40
N ASP A 85 5.42 9.94 4.80
CA ASP A 85 4.46 10.77 4.08
C ASP A 85 5.23 12.00 3.56
N ASP A 86 5.47 12.02 2.26
CA ASP A 86 6.21 13.05 1.53
C ASP A 86 5.27 14.11 0.92
N GLY A 87 3.94 14.03 1.13
CA GLY A 87 2.98 15.06 0.72
C GLY A 87 1.54 14.60 0.50
#